data_AF-A0A2H0UBU5-F1
#
_entry.id   AF-A0A2H0UBU5-F1
#
_cell.length_a   1.000
_cell.length_b   1.000
_cell.length_c   1.000
_cell.angle_alpha   90.00
_cell.angle_beta   90.00
_cell.angle_gamma   90.00
#
_symmetry.space_group_name_H-M   'P 1'
#
loop_
_entity.id
_entity.type
_entity.pdbx_description
1 polymer ?
#
loop_
_entity_poly.entity_id
_entity_poly.type
_entity_poly.pdbx_seq_one_letter_code
_entity_poly.pdbx_strand_id
1 'polypeptide(L)'
;MNTVVTDASGRQTGVVPMPGTDFAGIKRDIPGSSVQTVGNEQYIQVPKSGTYEVSAVGYASGPTTLTIDTLDSHSTVTASETFTRIPTTYHSTIMLSVVNGSSTAPAVDVTGDGMPDFTVVSSAPGTDPLATLPLSARQNHQLMARLRELVRQLTIHRSNTKQTLKLIDKIEKDVQKDVSLYLRSQERGRSTTLDMPPDQAEAILSMLSELRELI
;
A
#
# COMPACT_ATOMS: atom_id res chain seq x y z
N MET A 1 -5.03 10.26 3.78
CA MET A 1 -4.96 9.96 5.23
C MET A 1 -4.72 11.25 5.98
N ASN A 2 -5.04 11.29 7.27
CA ASN A 2 -4.66 12.39 8.16
C ASN A 2 -3.47 11.96 9.01
N THR A 3 -2.34 12.63 8.84
CA THR A 3 -1.09 12.32 9.53
C THR A 3 -0.84 13.30 10.67
N VAL A 4 -0.38 12.78 11.80
CA VAL A 4 0.00 13.50 13.01
C VAL A 4 1.36 12.99 13.48
N VAL A 5 2.24 13.93 13.81
CA VAL A 5 3.53 13.67 14.44
C VAL A 5 3.46 14.14 15.88
N THR A 6 3.88 13.30 16.82
CA THR A 6 3.91 13.60 18.27
C THR A 6 5.33 13.52 18.78
N ASP A 7 5.80 14.53 19.52
CA ASP A 7 7.11 14.50 20.16
C ASP A 7 7.09 13.87 21.56
N ALA A 8 8.27 13.68 22.15
CA ALA A 8 8.41 13.09 23.49
C ALA A 8 7.70 13.88 24.62
N SER A 9 7.37 15.16 24.39
CA SER A 9 6.63 16.01 25.33
C SER A 9 5.11 15.95 25.11
N GLY A 10 4.63 15.13 24.17
CA GLY A 10 3.22 15.01 23.81
C GLY A 10 2.70 16.15 22.93
N ARG A 11 3.59 17.01 22.40
CA ARG A 11 3.20 18.07 21.47
C ARG A 11 2.97 17.46 20.10
N GLN A 12 1.95 17.96 19.40
CA GLN A 12 1.50 17.40 18.14
C GLN A 12 1.59 18.39 16.99
N THR A 13 1.99 17.90 15.82
CA THR A 13 1.95 18.64 14.57
C THR A 13 1.36 17.75 13.47
N GLY A 14 0.35 18.24 12.76
CA GLY A 14 -0.29 17.50 11.68
C GLY A 14 -1.75 17.90 11.45
N VAL A 15 -2.50 17.02 10.81
CA VAL A 15 -3.95 17.16 10.59
C VAL A 15 -4.66 16.30 11.63
N VAL A 16 -5.25 16.96 12.63
CA VAL A 16 -5.84 16.33 13.81
C VAL A 16 -7.37 16.40 13.71
N PRO A 17 -8.10 15.29 13.94
CA PRO A 17 -9.55 15.32 13.97
C PRO A 17 -10.06 16.22 15.10
N MET A 18 -11.12 16.97 14.83
CA MET A 18 -11.78 17.80 15.83
C MET A 18 -12.82 16.95 16.57
N PRO A 19 -12.69 16.78 17.91
CA PRO A 19 -13.59 15.92 18.68
C PRO A 19 -15.06 16.29 18.48
N GLY A 20 -15.90 15.28 18.20
CA GLY A 20 -17.33 15.46 17.99
C GLY A 20 -17.73 15.99 16.61
N THR A 21 -16.81 16.01 15.64
CA THR A 21 -17.10 16.43 14.26
C THR A 21 -16.38 15.55 13.24
N ASP A 22 -16.84 15.58 11.99
CA ASP A 22 -16.16 14.94 10.85
C ASP A 22 -15.02 15.82 10.28
N PHE A 23 -14.75 16.97 10.90
CA PHE A 23 -13.72 17.91 10.45
C PHE A 23 -12.37 17.60 11.08
N ALA A 24 -11.31 17.95 10.35
CA ALA A 24 -9.94 17.93 10.86
C ALA A 24 -9.30 19.32 10.70
N GLY A 25 -8.46 19.68 11.66
CA GLY A 25 -7.74 20.95 11.69
C GLY A 25 -6.23 20.76 11.65
N ILE A 26 -5.51 21.79 11.23
CA ILE A 26 -4.04 21.79 11.30
C ILE A 26 -3.59 22.20 12.70
N LYS A 27 -2.76 21.37 13.33
CA LYS A 27 -2.10 21.62 14.61
C LYS A 27 -0.58 21.72 14.43
N ARG A 28 0.11 22.60 15.17
CA ARG A 28 1.55 22.89 15.01
C ARG A 28 2.22 23.20 16.35
N ASP A 29 2.13 22.29 17.30
CA ASP A 29 2.59 22.54 18.67
C ASP A 29 4.08 22.21 18.86
N ILE A 30 4.67 21.40 17.97
CA ILE A 30 6.11 21.10 18.00
C ILE A 30 6.88 22.35 17.51
N PRO A 31 7.80 22.94 18.29
CA PRO A 31 8.56 24.12 17.87
C PRO A 31 9.39 23.83 16.61
N GLY A 32 9.39 24.79 15.69
CA GLY A 32 10.10 24.64 14.40
C GLY A 32 9.45 23.65 13.43
N SER A 33 8.22 23.21 13.71
CA SER A 33 7.47 22.33 12.82
C SER A 33 6.59 23.10 11.84
N SER A 34 6.25 22.47 10.71
CA SER A 34 5.36 23.03 9.70
C SER A 34 4.44 21.94 9.13
N VAL A 35 3.27 22.36 8.61
CA VAL A 35 2.31 21.48 7.96
C VAL A 35 1.78 22.18 6.72
N GLN A 36 1.83 21.48 5.58
CA GLN A 36 1.24 21.89 4.32
C GLN A 36 0.39 20.76 3.76
N THR A 37 -0.74 21.11 3.15
CA THR A 37 -1.65 20.17 2.49
C THR A 37 -1.93 20.67 1.09
N VAL A 38 -1.66 19.85 0.08
CA VAL A 38 -1.86 20.19 -1.33
C VAL A 38 -2.65 19.07 -1.99
N GLY A 39 -3.91 19.34 -2.34
CA GLY A 39 -4.81 18.30 -2.84
C GLY A 39 -4.98 17.17 -1.82
N ASN A 40 -4.53 15.97 -2.18
CA ASN A 40 -4.58 14.78 -1.32
C ASN A 40 -3.25 14.48 -0.60
N GLU A 41 -2.26 15.36 -0.74
CA GLU A 41 -0.93 15.18 -0.17
C GLU A 41 -0.76 16.02 1.09
N GLN A 42 -0.03 15.48 2.06
CA GLN A 42 0.29 16.15 3.30
C GLN A 42 1.80 16.11 3.54
N TYR A 43 2.36 17.27 3.83
CA TYR A 43 3.76 17.47 4.13
C TYR A 43 3.87 17.99 5.57
N ILE A 44 4.59 17.25 6.42
CA ILE A 44 4.86 17.63 7.80
C ILE A 44 6.37 17.71 7.96
N GLN A 45 6.86 18.85 8.46
CA GLN A 45 8.27 19.02 8.78
C GLN A 45 8.40 19.16 10.29
N VAL A 46 9.39 18.50 10.87
CA VAL A 46 9.78 18.61 12.28
C VAL A 46 11.30 18.73 12.38
N PRO A 47 11.86 19.29 13.47
CA PRO A 47 13.30 19.34 13.66
C PRO A 47 13.95 17.95 13.57
N LYS A 48 15.06 17.83 12.83
CA LYS A 48 15.75 16.54 12.62
C LYS A 48 16.12 15.84 13.93
N SER A 49 16.66 16.60 14.89
CA SER A 49 16.98 16.08 16.22
C SER A 49 15.71 15.88 17.03
N GLY A 50 15.50 14.68 17.55
CA GLY A 50 14.33 14.37 18.36
C GLY A 50 13.86 12.93 18.17
N THR A 51 12.89 12.56 18.98
CA THR A 51 12.16 11.31 18.89
C THR A 51 10.69 11.65 18.66
N TYR A 52 10.13 11.08 17.60
CA TYR A 52 8.78 11.35 17.15
C TYR A 52 8.02 10.07 16.89
N GLU A 53 6.75 10.06 17.26
CA GLU A 53 5.77 9.07 16.86
C GLU A 53 4.94 9.64 15.71
N VAL A 54 4.90 8.93 14.58
CA VAL A 54 4.10 9.30 13.43
C VAL A 54 2.91 8.36 13.36
N SER A 55 1.70 8.93 13.33
CA SER A 55 0.45 8.22 13.15
C SER A 55 -0.28 8.78 11.94
N ALA A 56 -0.69 7.92 11.01
CA ALA A 56 -1.56 8.29 9.91
C ALA A 56 -2.85 7.48 9.96
N VAL A 57 -3.99 8.15 9.97
CA VAL A 57 -5.32 7.54 10.03
C VAL A 57 -6.01 7.66 8.66
N GLY A 58 -6.53 6.55 8.17
CA GLY A 58 -7.25 6.46 6.91
C GLY A 58 -8.59 7.19 6.96
N TYR A 59 -8.96 7.85 5.85
CA TYR A 59 -10.29 8.44 5.65
C TYR A 59 -10.93 7.96 4.35
N ALA A 60 -10.26 7.06 3.62
CA ALA A 60 -10.69 6.51 2.34
C ALA A 60 -9.98 5.18 2.11
N SER A 61 -10.57 4.34 1.26
CA SER A 61 -9.94 3.08 0.85
C SER A 61 -9.06 3.27 -0.39
N GLY A 62 -7.87 2.69 -0.36
CA GLY A 62 -6.93 2.74 -1.49
C GLY A 62 -5.46 2.58 -1.08
N PRO A 63 -4.54 2.47 -2.04
CA PRO A 63 -3.12 2.49 -1.73
C PRO A 63 -2.67 3.91 -1.34
N THR A 64 -1.79 4.00 -0.35
CA THR A 64 -1.07 5.23 -0.02
C THR A 64 0.44 5.04 -0.13
N THR A 65 1.15 6.17 -0.14
CA THR A 65 2.61 6.23 -0.10
C THR A 65 3.01 7.13 1.05
N LEU A 66 3.97 6.68 1.85
CA LEU A 66 4.57 7.46 2.92
C LEU A 66 6.05 7.66 2.60
N THR A 67 6.49 8.92 2.60
CA THR A 67 7.89 9.27 2.36
C THR A 67 8.43 10.01 3.58
N ILE A 68 9.61 9.61 4.04
CA ILE A 68 10.34 10.26 5.12
C ILE A 68 11.66 10.74 4.56
N ASP A 69 11.81 12.06 4.48
CA ASP A 69 13.02 12.71 4.03
C ASP A 69 13.76 13.34 5.21
N THR A 70 15.08 13.12 5.25
CA THR A 70 15.97 13.85 6.14
C THR A 70 16.61 15.01 5.37
N LEU A 71 16.36 16.23 5.84
CA LEU A 71 16.93 17.44 5.26
C LEU A 71 18.21 17.88 6.00
N ASP A 72 19.15 18.48 5.28
CA ASP A 72 20.27 19.22 5.88
C ASP A 72 19.89 20.68 6.19
N SER A 73 20.86 21.46 6.67
CA SER A 73 20.66 22.88 6.99
C SER A 73 20.33 23.77 5.78
N HIS A 74 20.54 23.27 4.56
CA HIS A 74 20.24 23.94 3.30
C HIS A 74 18.95 23.40 2.65
N SER A 75 18.13 22.66 3.42
CA SER A 75 16.90 22.02 2.92
C SER A 75 17.12 21.02 1.78
N THR A 76 18.32 20.43 1.69
CA THR A 76 18.63 19.37 0.73
C THR A 76 18.35 18.02 1.35
N VAL A 77 17.69 17.13 0.60
CA VAL A 77 17.42 15.74 1.03
C VAL A 77 18.75 14.97 1.09
N THR A 78 19.07 14.45 2.27
CA THR A 78 20.29 13.68 2.56
C THR A 78 20.03 12.19 2.74
N ALA A 79 18.80 11.83 3.12
CA ALA A 79 18.30 10.47 3.15
C ALA A 79 16.81 10.48 2.85
N SER A 80 16.31 9.44 2.19
CA SER A 80 14.90 9.28 1.86
C SER A 80 14.50 7.83 2.02
N GLU A 81 13.42 7.59 2.75
CA GLU A 81 12.78 6.29 2.90
C GLU A 81 11.35 6.40 2.36
N THR A 82 11.01 5.55 1.40
CA THR A 82 9.69 5.59 0.75
C THR A 82 8.98 4.26 0.92
N PHE A 83 7.79 4.28 1.49
CA PHE A 83 6.92 3.12 1.69
C PHE A 83 5.74 3.24 0.74
N THR A 84 5.72 2.45 -0.33
CA THR A 84 4.72 2.55 -1.39
C THR A 84 3.64 1.48 -1.26
N ARG A 85 2.46 1.75 -1.85
CA ARG A 85 1.35 0.78 -1.97
C ARG A 85 0.87 0.22 -0.64
N ILE A 86 0.90 1.04 0.42
CA ILE A 86 0.33 0.65 1.72
C ILE A 86 -1.20 0.61 1.56
N PRO A 87 -1.87 -0.55 1.71
CA PRO A 87 -3.32 -0.61 1.63
C PRO A 87 -3.94 0.12 2.82
N THR A 88 -4.96 0.93 2.55
CA THR A 88 -5.69 1.67 3.58
C THR A 88 -7.19 1.54 3.38
N THR A 89 -7.93 1.67 4.47
CA THR A 89 -9.38 1.75 4.59
C THR A 89 -9.74 2.98 5.43
N TYR A 90 -11.04 3.22 5.66
CA TYR A 90 -11.53 4.28 6.56
C TYR A 90 -11.12 4.12 8.03
N HIS A 91 -10.60 2.95 8.41
CA HIS A 91 -10.21 2.65 9.79
C HIS A 91 -8.73 2.30 9.93
N SER A 92 -7.98 2.33 8.82
CA SER A 92 -6.58 1.92 8.88
C SER A 92 -5.72 2.92 9.63
N THR A 93 -4.81 2.41 10.43
CA THR A 93 -3.82 3.20 11.16
C THR A 93 -2.42 2.74 10.77
N ILE A 94 -1.57 3.69 10.38
CA ILE A 94 -0.14 3.47 10.15
C ILE A 94 0.62 4.12 11.30
N MET A 95 1.55 3.39 11.91
CA MET A 95 2.39 3.87 13.00
C MET A 95 3.87 3.60 12.71
N LEU A 96 4.74 4.56 13.01
CA LEU A 96 6.20 4.39 13.02
C LEU A 96 6.85 5.41 13.95
N SER A 97 8.07 5.12 14.38
CA SER A 97 8.89 6.05 15.14
C SER A 97 9.98 6.64 14.25
N VAL A 98 10.29 7.93 14.44
CA VAL A 98 11.44 8.61 13.82
C VAL A 98 12.37 9.09 14.92
N VAL A 99 13.62 8.66 14.87
CA VAL A 99 14.66 9.05 15.84
C VAL A 99 15.82 9.68 15.08
N ASN A 100 16.06 10.96 15.33
CA ASN A 100 17.15 11.72 14.72
C ASN A 100 17.20 11.65 13.18
N GLY A 101 16.04 11.54 12.54
CA GLY A 101 15.88 11.43 11.08
C GLY A 101 15.88 9.99 10.52
N SER A 102 16.14 8.98 11.35
CA SER A 102 16.01 7.57 10.94
C SER A 102 14.65 7.02 11.37
N SER A 103 13.97 6.31 10.47
CA SER A 103 12.62 5.80 10.71
C SER A 103 12.61 4.30 10.97
N THR A 104 11.63 3.83 11.75
CA THR A 104 11.31 2.40 11.84
C THR A 104 10.40 1.98 10.69
N ALA A 105 10.36 0.69 10.39
CA ALA A 105 9.37 0.13 9.47
C ALA A 105 7.93 0.48 9.95
N PRO A 106 7.05 1.01 9.08
CA PRO A 106 5.67 1.29 9.44
C PRO A 106 4.91 0.02 9.80
N ALA A 107 4.29 0.02 10.96
CA ALA A 107 3.31 -0.95 11.39
C ALA A 107 1.92 -0.49 10.92
N VAL A 108 1.17 -1.38 10.26
CA VAL A 108 -0.11 -1.05 9.63
C VAL A 108 -1.19 -1.92 10.20
N ASP A 109 -2.19 -1.30 10.81
CA ASP A 109 -3.48 -1.89 11.16
C ASP A 109 -4.47 -1.50 10.06
N VAL A 110 -4.87 -2.43 9.20
CA VAL A 110 -5.83 -2.20 8.12
C VAL A 110 -7.26 -2.42 8.59
N THR A 111 -7.44 -3.37 9.52
CA THR A 111 -8.75 -3.81 10.02
C THR A 111 -9.36 -2.85 11.03
N GLY A 112 -8.54 -2.00 11.66
CA GLY A 112 -8.96 -1.04 12.69
C GLY A 112 -9.22 -1.69 14.05
N ASP A 113 -8.62 -2.84 14.34
CA ASP A 113 -8.80 -3.56 15.60
C ASP A 113 -7.81 -3.11 16.71
N GLY A 114 -6.92 -2.18 16.38
CA GLY A 114 -5.90 -1.64 17.28
C GLY A 114 -4.62 -2.47 17.31
N MET A 115 -4.51 -3.53 16.54
CA MET A 115 -3.29 -4.34 16.39
C MET A 115 -2.75 -4.24 14.96
N PRO A 116 -1.42 -4.10 14.79
CA PRO A 116 -0.84 -4.12 13.44
C PRO A 116 -1.02 -5.48 12.75
N ASP A 117 -1.54 -5.45 11.52
CA ASP A 117 -1.67 -6.61 10.65
C ASP A 117 -0.34 -7.00 10.00
N PHE A 118 0.47 -6.01 9.61
CA PHE A 118 1.78 -6.22 8.99
C PHE A 118 2.70 -4.99 9.13
N THR A 119 3.97 -5.17 8.77
CA THR A 119 4.95 -4.08 8.64
C THR A 119 5.35 -3.86 7.19
N VAL A 120 5.64 -2.61 6.81
CA VAL A 120 6.06 -2.23 5.46
C VAL A 120 7.58 -2.04 5.41
N VAL A 121 8.22 -2.58 4.39
CA VAL A 121 9.65 -2.34 4.12
C VAL A 121 9.84 -1.14 3.20
N SER A 122 10.87 -0.34 3.46
CA SER A 122 11.21 0.81 2.63
C SER A 122 11.61 0.36 1.23
N SER A 123 11.06 1.02 0.22
CA SER A 123 11.50 0.96 -1.17
C SER A 123 12.71 1.88 -1.26
N ALA A 124 13.94 1.36 -1.13
CA ALA A 124 15.14 2.19 -1.18
C ALA A 124 15.21 3.00 -2.50
N PRO A 125 15.82 4.20 -2.51
CA PRO A 125 15.97 4.98 -3.73
C PRO A 125 16.73 4.16 -4.78
N GLY A 126 16.04 3.81 -5.88
CA GLY A 126 16.63 3.02 -6.97
C GLY A 126 16.49 1.50 -6.86
N THR A 127 15.83 0.97 -5.83
CA THR A 127 15.38 -0.42 -5.82
C THR A 127 13.87 -0.46 -5.96
N ASP A 128 13.42 -0.90 -7.14
CA ASP A 128 12.05 -1.37 -7.33
C ASP A 128 11.71 -2.32 -6.16
N PRO A 129 10.66 -2.07 -5.36
CA PRO A 129 10.27 -2.96 -4.27
C PRO A 129 9.91 -4.37 -4.75
N LEU A 130 9.80 -4.60 -6.07
CA LEU A 130 9.72 -5.92 -6.68
C LEU A 130 11.08 -6.62 -6.80
N ALA A 131 12.21 -5.91 -6.68
CA ALA A 131 13.57 -6.41 -6.92
C ALA A 131 14.06 -7.48 -5.92
N THR A 132 13.33 -7.71 -4.83
CA THR A 132 13.59 -8.77 -3.85
C THR A 132 12.62 -9.94 -3.95
N LEU A 133 11.53 -9.79 -4.72
CA LEU A 133 10.62 -10.89 -5.00
C LEU A 133 11.29 -11.86 -5.99
N PRO A 134 11.13 -13.18 -5.81
CA PRO A 134 11.47 -14.14 -6.86
C PRO A 134 10.76 -13.75 -8.15
N LEU A 135 11.42 -13.94 -9.31
CA LEU A 135 10.94 -13.49 -10.62
C LEU A 135 9.46 -13.86 -10.89
N SER A 136 9.01 -15.00 -10.39
CA SER A 136 7.61 -15.45 -10.44
C SER A 136 6.65 -14.53 -9.68
N ALA A 137 7.00 -14.09 -8.48
CA ALA A 137 6.18 -13.15 -7.70
C ALA A 137 6.15 -11.74 -8.31
N ARG A 138 7.18 -11.32 -9.05
CA ARG A 138 7.16 -10.06 -9.81
C ARG A 138 6.22 -10.14 -11.00
N GLN A 139 6.29 -11.25 -11.75
CA GLN A 139 5.41 -11.50 -12.88
C GLN A 139 3.95 -11.59 -12.41
N ASN A 140 3.69 -12.21 -11.26
CA ASN A 140 2.35 -12.24 -10.64
C ASN A 140 1.88 -10.88 -10.18
N HIS A 141 2.73 -10.06 -9.57
CA HIS A 141 2.33 -8.72 -9.14
C HIS A 141 2.03 -7.80 -10.33
N GLN A 142 2.81 -7.91 -11.42
CA GLN A 142 2.54 -7.20 -12.67
C GLN A 142 1.27 -7.71 -13.36
N LEU A 143 1.01 -9.03 -13.32
CA LEU A 143 -0.21 -9.63 -13.84
C LEU A 143 -1.45 -9.16 -13.06
N MET A 144 -1.38 -9.14 -11.72
CA MET A 144 -2.46 -8.65 -10.85
C MET A 144 -2.71 -7.16 -11.01
N ALA A 145 -1.66 -6.35 -11.20
CA ALA A 145 -1.81 -4.93 -11.48
C ALA A 145 -2.48 -4.70 -12.85
N ARG A 146 -2.10 -5.47 -13.87
CA ARG A 146 -2.75 -5.42 -15.19
C ARG A 146 -4.20 -5.92 -15.15
N LEU A 147 -4.49 -6.96 -14.38
CA LEU A 147 -5.85 -7.45 -14.15
C LEU A 147 -6.71 -6.38 -13.47
N ARG A 148 -6.22 -5.75 -12.40
CA ARG A 148 -6.95 -4.66 -11.71
C ARG A 148 -7.20 -3.46 -12.61
N GLU A 149 -6.22 -3.08 -13.44
CA GLU A 149 -6.41 -1.99 -14.40
C GLU A 149 -7.40 -2.37 -15.51
N LEU A 150 -7.38 -3.62 -15.99
CA LEU A 150 -8.40 -4.12 -16.91
C LEU A 150 -9.78 -4.11 -16.26
N VAL A 151 -9.92 -4.57 -15.02
CA VAL A 151 -11.18 -4.50 -14.26
C VAL A 151 -11.69 -3.06 -14.18
N ARG A 152 -10.82 -2.11 -13.85
CA ARG A 152 -11.16 -0.68 -13.77
C ARG A 152 -11.63 -0.13 -15.12
N GLN A 153 -10.96 -0.48 -16.21
CA GLN A 153 -11.36 -0.06 -17.56
C GLN A 153 -12.69 -0.71 -17.98
N LEU A 154 -12.95 -1.94 -17.54
CA LEU A 154 -14.19 -2.67 -17.81
C LEU A 154 -15.39 -2.12 -17.04
N THR A 155 -15.21 -1.67 -15.80
CA THR A 155 -16.28 -0.98 -15.03
C THR A 155 -16.70 0.34 -15.68
N ILE A 156 -15.80 0.99 -16.44
CA ILE A 156 -16.03 2.28 -17.09
C ILE A 156 -16.69 2.14 -18.48
N HIS A 157 -16.62 0.97 -19.12
CA HIS A 157 -17.16 0.72 -20.47
C HIS A 157 -18.21 -0.40 -20.50
N ARG A 158 -19.43 -0.08 -20.05
CA ARG A 158 -20.61 -0.96 -19.99
C ARG A 158 -21.18 -1.41 -21.36
N SER A 159 -20.53 -1.11 -22.50
CA SER A 159 -21.13 -1.30 -23.84
C SER A 159 -20.62 -2.48 -24.66
N ASN A 160 -19.63 -3.27 -24.20
CA ASN A 160 -19.06 -4.39 -24.98
C ASN A 160 -18.98 -5.73 -24.20
N THR A 161 -20.03 -6.03 -23.44
CA THR A 161 -20.24 -7.23 -22.59
C THR A 161 -19.74 -8.55 -23.22
N LYS A 162 -19.99 -8.77 -24.53
CA LYS A 162 -19.57 -10.01 -25.23
C LYS A 162 -18.05 -10.13 -25.45
N GLN A 163 -17.34 -9.02 -25.65
CA GLN A 163 -15.88 -9.05 -25.78
C GLN A 163 -15.23 -9.21 -24.41
N THR A 164 -15.83 -8.60 -23.38
CA THR A 164 -15.42 -8.72 -21.99
C THR A 164 -15.50 -10.16 -21.47
N LEU A 165 -16.62 -10.85 -21.71
CA LEU A 165 -16.78 -12.26 -21.32
C LEU A 165 -15.75 -13.17 -22.00
N LYS A 166 -15.44 -12.95 -23.29
CA LYS A 166 -14.41 -13.73 -24.00
C LYS A 166 -13.00 -13.55 -23.43
N LEU A 167 -12.69 -12.36 -22.91
CA LEU A 167 -11.40 -12.09 -22.27
C LEU A 167 -11.32 -12.76 -20.90
N ILE A 168 -12.42 -12.72 -20.13
CA ILE A 168 -12.55 -13.44 -18.85
C ILE A 168 -12.35 -14.95 -19.06
N ASP A 169 -13.05 -15.54 -20.02
CA ASP A 169 -12.94 -16.98 -20.36
C ASP A 169 -11.50 -17.37 -20.73
N LYS A 170 -10.78 -16.48 -21.44
CA LYS A 170 -9.40 -16.74 -21.84
C LYS A 170 -8.45 -16.70 -20.64
N ILE A 171 -8.61 -15.72 -19.75
CA ILE A 171 -7.80 -15.58 -18.53
C ILE A 171 -8.06 -16.76 -17.59
N GLU A 172 -9.33 -17.15 -17.41
CA GLU A 172 -9.69 -18.31 -16.57
C GLU A 172 -9.04 -19.60 -17.10
N LYS A 173 -9.07 -19.81 -18.41
CA LYS A 173 -8.47 -20.98 -19.05
C LYS A 173 -6.95 -21.02 -18.90
N ASP A 174 -6.29 -19.87 -18.99
CA ASP A 174 -4.84 -19.77 -18.82
C ASP A 174 -4.45 -20.05 -17.35
N VAL A 175 -5.21 -19.52 -16.38
CA VAL A 175 -5.01 -19.78 -14.94
C VAL A 175 -5.26 -21.25 -14.59
N GLN A 176 -6.36 -21.84 -15.08
CA GLN A 176 -6.67 -23.26 -14.85
C GLN A 176 -5.60 -24.18 -15.44
N LYS A 177 -5.03 -23.81 -16.61
CA LYS A 177 -3.94 -24.56 -17.22
C LYS A 177 -2.70 -24.54 -16.33
N ASP A 178 -2.33 -23.39 -15.79
CA ASP A 178 -1.16 -23.25 -14.91
C ASP A 178 -1.35 -24.01 -13.59
N VAL A 179 -2.55 -24.01 -13.02
CA VAL A 179 -2.91 -24.85 -11.85
C VAL A 179 -2.83 -26.34 -12.18
N SER A 180 -3.31 -26.75 -13.35
CA SER A 180 -3.28 -28.18 -13.74
C SER A 180 -1.85 -28.69 -13.97
N LEU A 181 -0.96 -27.82 -14.45
CA LEU A 181 0.47 -28.11 -14.60
C LEU A 181 1.17 -28.20 -13.24
N TYR A 182 0.77 -27.35 -12.29
CA TYR A 182 1.23 -27.41 -10.89
C TYR A 182 0.86 -28.74 -10.20
N LEU A 183 -0.40 -29.15 -10.28
CA LEU A 183 -0.86 -30.39 -9.62
C LEU A 183 -0.14 -31.62 -10.19
N ARG A 184 0.11 -31.64 -11.51
CA ARG A 184 0.85 -32.73 -12.18
C ARG A 184 2.36 -32.73 -11.89
N SER A 185 2.97 -31.60 -11.54
CA SER A 185 4.39 -31.54 -11.16
C SER A 185 4.62 -31.97 -9.71
N GLN A 186 3.68 -31.65 -8.81
CA GLN A 186 3.63 -32.13 -7.43
C GLN A 186 3.53 -33.67 -7.35
N GLU A 187 2.64 -34.29 -8.13
CA GLU A 187 2.48 -35.76 -8.19
C GLU A 187 3.75 -36.49 -8.69
N ARG A 188 4.66 -35.79 -9.37
CA ARG A 188 5.89 -36.36 -9.96
C ARG A 188 7.16 -36.03 -9.17
N GLY A 189 7.05 -35.39 -7.99
CA GLY A 189 8.18 -35.14 -7.09
C GLY A 189 9.30 -34.26 -7.68
N ARG A 190 8.99 -33.43 -8.69
CA ARG A 190 9.96 -32.51 -9.30
C ARG A 190 9.67 -31.07 -8.88
N SER A 191 10.63 -30.45 -8.20
CA SER A 191 10.62 -29.02 -7.87
C SER A 191 10.86 -28.18 -9.14
N THR A 192 9.78 -27.84 -9.85
CA THR A 192 9.81 -26.76 -10.85
C THR A 192 9.57 -25.43 -10.16
N THR A 193 10.44 -24.44 -10.40
CA THR A 193 10.15 -23.03 -10.10
C THR A 193 8.89 -22.64 -10.86
N LEU A 194 7.80 -22.45 -10.12
CA LEU A 194 6.46 -22.21 -10.67
C LEU A 194 6.18 -20.71 -10.74
N ASP A 195 5.52 -20.31 -11.81
CA ASP A 195 5.11 -18.93 -12.04
C ASP A 195 3.90 -18.55 -11.18
N MET A 196 3.05 -19.48 -10.71
CA MET A 196 1.88 -19.15 -9.87
C MET A 196 1.59 -20.20 -8.78
N PRO A 197 1.58 -19.83 -7.47
CA PRO A 197 1.15 -20.69 -6.37
C PRO A 197 -0.37 -21.00 -6.38
N PRO A 198 -0.82 -22.15 -5.85
CA PRO A 198 -2.23 -22.58 -5.85
C PRO A 198 -3.18 -21.61 -5.17
N ASP A 199 -2.81 -21.11 -3.99
CA ASP A 199 -3.60 -20.16 -3.22
C ASP A 199 -3.85 -18.85 -4.00
N GLN A 200 -2.89 -18.46 -4.87
CA GLN A 200 -3.05 -17.30 -5.74
C GLN A 200 -3.98 -17.58 -6.91
N ALA A 201 -3.96 -18.80 -7.45
CA ALA A 201 -4.87 -19.17 -8.52
C ALA A 201 -6.33 -19.30 -8.03
N GLU A 202 -6.55 -19.82 -6.82
CA GLU A 202 -7.88 -19.86 -6.19
C GLU A 202 -8.43 -18.44 -5.96
N ALA A 203 -7.59 -17.52 -5.49
CA ALA A 203 -7.97 -16.11 -5.35
C ALA A 203 -8.35 -15.46 -6.69
N ILE A 204 -7.59 -15.73 -7.76
CA ILE A 204 -7.88 -15.20 -9.10
C ILE A 204 -9.19 -15.79 -9.66
N LEU A 205 -9.42 -17.10 -9.49
CA LEU A 205 -10.66 -17.75 -9.93
C LEU A 205 -11.89 -17.22 -9.18
N SER A 206 -11.76 -16.99 -7.86
CA SER A 206 -12.83 -16.37 -7.06
C SER A 206 -13.17 -14.97 -7.58
N MET A 207 -12.15 -14.14 -7.82
CA MET A 207 -12.37 -12.79 -8.36
C MET A 207 -12.98 -12.77 -9.76
N LEU A 208 -12.61 -13.71 -10.64
CA LEU A 208 -13.21 -13.84 -11.97
C LEU A 208 -14.69 -14.26 -11.88
N SER A 209 -15.05 -15.12 -10.93
CA SER A 209 -16.45 -15.49 -10.68
C SER A 209 -17.28 -14.30 -10.21
N GLU A 210 -16.79 -13.52 -9.25
CA GLU A 210 -17.47 -12.30 -8.77
C GLU A 210 -17.65 -11.27 -9.88
N LEU A 211 -16.64 -11.13 -10.74
CA LEU A 211 -16.69 -10.20 -11.86
C LEU A 211 -17.68 -10.63 -12.95
N ARG A 212 -17.92 -11.94 -13.10
CA ARG A 212 -18.92 -12.48 -14.01
C ARG A 212 -20.35 -12.23 -13.51
N GLU A 213 -20.57 -12.23 -12.20
CA GLU A 213 -21.87 -11.90 -11.59
C GLU A 213 -22.22 -10.39 -11.71
N LEU A 214 -21.23 -9.54 -11.97
CA LEU A 214 -21.39 -8.08 -12.08
C LEU A 214 -21.66 -7.57 -13.52
N ILE A 215 -21.58 -8.42 -14.54
CA ILE A 215 -21.64 -8.09 -15.98
C ILE A 215 -22.86 -8.71 -16.64
#